data_AF-A0A850S8R9-F1
#
_entry.id   AF-A0A850S8R9-F1
#
_cell.length_a   1.000
_cell.length_b   1.000
_cell.length_c   1.000
_cell.angle_alpha   90.00
_cell.angle_beta   90.00
_cell.angle_gamma   90.00
#
_symmetry.space_group_name_H-M   'P 1'
#
loop_
_entity.id
_entity.type
_entity.pdbx_description
1 polymer ?
#
loop_
_entity_poly.entity_id
_entity_poly.type
_entity_poly.pdbx_seq_one_letter_code
_entity_poly.pdbx_strand_id
1 'polypeptide(L)'
;MDFIAAVNLATATILALLLLSMSFEYAQIKFYAYMTVGILIAPLLLALVGNSSGWFAVDYLEVIRLERGVFSIIIATGYGAAVGLVLNLIKKKIISAFRSWRKSKVESTPL
;
A
#
# COMPACT_ATOMS: atom_id res chain seq x y z
N MET A 1 -17.44 8.74 -11.44
CA MET A 1 -16.20 8.95 -10.65
C MET A 1 -15.63 10.29 -11.06
N ASP A 2 -15.24 11.11 -10.09
CA ASP A 2 -14.48 12.35 -10.32
C ASP A 2 -13.15 12.01 -11.01
N PHE A 3 -12.74 12.83 -11.99
CA PHE A 3 -11.48 12.68 -12.71
C PHE A 3 -10.29 12.65 -11.75
N ILE A 4 -10.33 13.45 -10.67
CA ILE A 4 -9.27 13.52 -9.67
C ILE A 4 -9.12 12.18 -8.93
N ALA A 5 -10.23 11.58 -8.51
CA ALA A 5 -10.22 10.29 -7.85
C ALA A 5 -9.68 9.17 -8.77
N ALA A 6 -10.01 9.22 -10.07
CA ALA A 6 -9.47 8.28 -11.05
C ALA A 6 -7.96 8.40 -11.21
N VAL A 7 -7.42 9.64 -11.26
CA VAL A 7 -5.98 9.89 -11.32
C VAL A 7 -5.29 9.37 -10.06
N ASN A 8 -5.82 9.69 -8.88
CA ASN A 8 -5.27 9.23 -7.60
C ASN A 8 -5.26 7.69 -7.51
N LEU A 9 -6.33 7.03 -7.96
CA LEU A 9 -6.40 5.57 -8.01
C LEU A 9 -5.37 4.98 -8.98
N ALA A 10 -5.17 5.61 -10.15
CA ALA A 10 -4.14 5.21 -11.10
C ALA A 10 -2.74 5.33 -10.49
N THR A 11 -2.46 6.44 -9.79
CA THR A 11 -1.19 6.63 -9.06
C THR A 11 -0.98 5.55 -8.00
N ALA A 12 -2.01 5.25 -7.19
CA ALA A 12 -1.96 4.17 -6.20
C ALA A 12 -1.63 2.82 -6.85
N THR A 13 -2.26 2.53 -8.00
CA THR A 13 -2.06 1.28 -8.75
C THR A 13 -0.64 1.18 -9.29
N ILE A 14 -0.12 2.24 -9.92
CA ILE A 14 1.26 2.28 -10.43
C ILE A 14 2.25 2.04 -9.29
N LEU A 15 2.06 2.71 -8.15
CA LEU A 15 2.92 2.54 -6.98
C LEU A 15 2.89 1.10 -6.44
N ALA A 16 1.70 0.50 -6.37
CA ALA A 16 1.55 -0.89 -5.94
C ALA A 16 2.33 -1.85 -6.83
N LEU A 17 2.25 -1.66 -8.15
CA LEU A 17 2.97 -2.48 -9.13
C LEU A 17 4.49 -2.30 -9.04
N LEU A 18 4.97 -1.07 -8.82
CA LEU A 18 6.39 -0.79 -8.61
C LEU A 18 6.91 -1.51 -7.35
N LEU A 19 6.20 -1.40 -6.23
CA LEU A 19 6.58 -2.06 -4.98
C LEU A 19 6.49 -3.58 -5.05
N LEU A 20 5.53 -4.13 -5.80
CA LEU A 20 5.46 -5.56 -6.10
C LEU A 20 6.67 -6.04 -6.91
N SER A 21 7.14 -5.21 -7.83
CA SER A 21 8.27 -5.52 -8.71
C SER A 21 9.61 -5.49 -7.96
N MET A 22 9.71 -4.68 -6.91
CA MET A 22 10.90 -4.61 -6.05
C MET A 22 11.15 -5.90 -5.26
N SER A 23 12.43 -6.18 -5.01
CA SER A 23 12.88 -7.31 -4.20
C SER A 23 13.23 -6.84 -2.79
N PHE A 24 12.22 -6.70 -1.93
CA PHE A 24 12.45 -6.34 -0.54
C PHE A 24 12.89 -7.53 0.30
N GLU A 25 13.53 -7.28 1.44
CA GLU A 25 13.70 -8.22 2.54
C GLU A 25 12.49 -8.22 3.49
N TYR A 26 12.33 -9.24 4.33
CA TYR A 26 11.20 -9.27 5.28
C TYR A 26 11.27 -8.12 6.31
N ALA A 27 12.48 -7.75 6.76
CA ALA A 27 12.67 -6.62 7.67
C ALA A 27 12.27 -5.29 7.01
N GLN A 28 12.65 -5.09 5.75
CA GLN A 28 12.27 -3.91 4.97
C GLN A 28 10.75 -3.81 4.79
N ILE A 29 10.07 -4.92 4.48
CA ILE A 29 8.60 -4.92 4.35
C ILE A 29 7.93 -4.49 5.66
N LYS A 30 8.41 -4.98 6.81
CA LYS A 30 7.87 -4.57 8.12
C LYS A 30 8.06 -3.08 8.36
N PHE A 31 9.27 -2.58 8.14
CA PHE A 31 9.57 -1.15 8.28
C PHE A 31 8.66 -0.29 7.39
N TYR A 32 8.55 -0.63 6.11
CA TYR A 32 7.68 0.11 5.19
C TYR A 32 6.21 -0.01 5.55
N ALA A 33 5.75 -1.15 6.07
CA ALA A 33 4.37 -1.28 6.54
C ALA A 33 4.05 -0.30 7.68
N TYR A 34 4.96 -0.11 8.64
CA TYR A 34 4.78 0.89 9.70
C TYR A 34 4.74 2.31 9.13
N MET A 35 5.63 2.64 8.21
CA MET A 35 5.64 3.95 7.54
C MET A 35 4.35 4.18 6.75
N THR A 36 3.82 3.16 6.06
CA THR A 36 2.56 3.23 5.33
C THR A 36 1.37 3.50 6.26
N VAL A 37 1.33 2.90 7.45
CA VAL A 37 0.30 3.20 8.45
C VAL A 37 0.36 4.68 8.85
N GLY A 38 1.57 5.23 9.04
CA GLY A 38 1.76 6.66 9.30
C GLY A 38 1.23 7.55 8.17
N ILE A 39 1.55 7.21 6.92
CA ILE A 39 1.09 7.94 5.72
C ILE A 39 -0.44 7.90 5.57
N LEU A 40 -1.11 6.83 5.99
CA LEU A 40 -2.57 6.74 5.93
C LEU A 40 -3.26 7.51 7.06
N ILE A 41 -2.72 7.44 8.28
CA ILE A 41 -3.37 8.02 9.46
C ILE A 41 -3.11 9.52 9.58
N ALA A 42 -1.88 9.97 9.35
CA ALA A 42 -1.49 11.37 9.53
C ALA A 42 -2.37 12.37 8.75
N PRO A 43 -2.63 12.22 7.44
CA PRO A 43 -3.48 13.15 6.70
C PRO A 43 -4.94 13.14 7.19
N LEU A 44 -5.45 12.00 7.67
CA LEU A 44 -6.80 11.92 8.23
C LEU A 44 -6.92 12.68 9.54
N LEU A 45 -5.94 12.52 10.44
CA LEU A 45 -5.91 13.27 11.70
C LEU A 45 -5.75 14.77 11.45
N LEU A 46 -4.90 15.17 10.49
CA LEU A 46 -4.75 16.57 10.12
C LEU A 46 -6.01 17.15 9.49
N ALA A 47 -6.70 16.39 8.63
CA ALA A 47 -7.98 16.80 8.05
C ALA A 47 -9.03 16.98 9.15
N LEU A 48 -9.14 16.04 10.09
CA LEU A 48 -10.09 16.11 11.19
C LEU A 48 -9.84 17.31 12.11
N VAL A 49 -8.60 17.46 12.60
CA VAL A 49 -8.22 18.55 13.51
C VAL A 49 -8.30 19.90 12.80
N GLY A 50 -7.79 19.97 11.56
CA GLY A 50 -7.79 21.18 10.75
C GLY A 50 -9.20 21.64 10.38
N ASN A 51 -10.12 20.72 10.09
CA ASN A 51 -11.52 21.05 9.86
C ASN A 51 -12.19 21.55 11.15
N SER A 52 -12.02 20.84 12.26
CA SER A 52 -12.58 21.26 13.57
C SER A 52 -12.06 22.61 14.05
N SER A 53 -10.82 22.99 13.67
CA SER A 53 -10.19 24.26 14.01
C SER A 53 -10.49 25.38 12.99
N GLY A 54 -11.26 25.08 11.93
CA GLY A 54 -11.58 26.02 10.85
C GLY A 54 -10.42 26.37 9.93
N TRP A 55 -9.32 25.61 9.95
CA TRP A 55 -8.14 25.84 9.10
C TRP A 55 -8.36 25.41 7.66
N PHE A 56 -9.12 24.33 7.46
CA PHE A 56 -9.41 23.78 6.13
C PHE A 56 -10.87 23.38 6.03
N ALA A 57 -11.53 23.74 4.92
CA ALA A 57 -12.87 23.27 4.58
C ALA A 57 -12.81 21.92 3.84
N VAL A 58 -12.07 20.95 4.39
CA VAL A 58 -11.87 19.63 3.80
C VAL A 58 -12.46 18.59 4.74
N ASP A 59 -13.45 17.84 4.25
CA ASP A 59 -14.02 16.72 5.00
C ASP A 59 -13.12 15.48 4.89
N TYR A 60 -12.94 14.75 5.98
CA TYR A 60 -12.16 13.52 6.00
C TYR A 60 -12.72 12.47 5.03
N LEU A 61 -14.04 12.48 4.76
CA LEU A 61 -14.66 11.61 3.77
C LEU A 61 -14.16 11.88 2.34
N GLU A 62 -14.00 13.15 1.96
CA GLU A 62 -13.47 13.53 0.64
C GLU A 62 -12.02 13.08 0.47
N VAL A 63 -11.24 13.11 1.56
CA VAL A 63 -9.87 12.61 1.59
C VAL A 63 -9.82 11.09 1.40
N ILE A 64 -10.67 10.34 2.09
CA ILE A 64 -10.74 8.87 1.97
C ILE A 64 -11.20 8.46 0.56
N ARG A 65 -12.12 9.21 -0.03
CA ARG A 65 -12.64 8.98 -1.40
C ARG A 65 -11.69 9.45 -2.49
N LEU A 66 -10.57 10.07 -2.12
CA LEU A 66 -9.54 10.58 -3.02
C LEU A 66 -10.04 11.72 -3.93
N GLU A 67 -11.08 12.44 -3.52
CA GLU A 67 -11.81 13.38 -4.38
C GLU A 67 -11.12 14.74 -4.47
N ARG A 68 -10.53 15.25 -3.37
CA ARG A 68 -9.92 16.59 -3.37
C ARG A 68 -8.73 16.77 -2.44
N GLY A 69 -7.83 17.66 -2.86
CA GLY A 69 -6.75 18.20 -2.05
C GLY A 69 -5.50 17.32 -1.94
N VAL A 70 -4.45 17.90 -1.37
CA VAL A 70 -3.14 17.24 -1.18
C VAL A 70 -3.26 15.99 -0.29
N PHE A 71 -4.17 16.00 0.70
CA PHE A 71 -4.39 14.86 1.56
C PHE A 71 -4.86 13.61 0.79
N SER A 72 -5.68 13.77 -0.25
CA SER A 72 -6.12 12.67 -1.11
C SER A 72 -4.96 12.00 -1.84
N ILE A 73 -3.98 12.77 -2.32
CA ILE A 73 -2.77 12.24 -2.99
C ILE A 73 -1.91 11.44 -1.99
N ILE A 74 -1.79 11.94 -0.76
CA ILE A 74 -1.03 11.26 0.30
C ILE A 74 -1.70 9.93 0.65
N ILE A 75 -3.02 9.91 0.81
CA ILE A 75 -3.76 8.67 1.08
C ILE A 75 -3.68 7.70 -0.10
N ALA A 76 -3.81 8.18 -1.35
CA ALA A 76 -3.63 7.35 -2.53
C ALA A 76 -2.25 6.66 -2.56
N THR A 77 -1.20 7.39 -2.19
CA THR A 77 0.15 6.86 -2.02
C THR A 77 0.18 5.79 -0.92
N GLY A 78 -0.49 6.05 0.21
CA GLY A 78 -0.66 5.08 1.29
C GLY A 78 -1.37 3.79 0.84
N TYR A 79 -2.45 3.90 0.07
CA TYR A 79 -3.15 2.73 -0.50
C TYR A 79 -2.27 1.95 -1.46
N GLY A 80 -1.59 2.64 -2.38
CA GLY A 80 -0.65 2.00 -3.30
C GLY A 80 0.47 1.27 -2.56
N ALA A 81 1.03 1.89 -1.53
CA ALA A 81 2.05 1.28 -0.69
C ALA A 81 1.54 0.04 0.06
N ALA A 82 0.37 0.14 0.68
CA ALA A 82 -0.24 -0.97 1.41
C ALA A 82 -0.48 -2.18 0.50
N VAL A 83 -1.13 -1.97 -0.64
CA VAL A 83 -1.41 -3.03 -1.61
C VAL A 83 -0.10 -3.61 -2.16
N GLY A 84 0.85 -2.76 -2.55
CA GLY A 84 2.14 -3.19 -3.08
C GLY A 84 2.94 -4.08 -2.10
N LEU A 85 2.99 -3.70 -0.83
CA LEU A 85 3.67 -4.47 0.21
C LEU A 85 2.97 -5.81 0.49
N VAL A 86 1.63 -5.82 0.53
CA VAL A 86 0.84 -7.05 0.70
C VAL A 86 1.08 -8.01 -0.46
N LEU A 87 1.03 -7.52 -1.71
CA LEU A 87 1.32 -8.31 -2.89
C LEU A 87 2.76 -8.85 -2.87
N ASN A 88 3.74 -8.05 -2.40
CA ASN A 88 5.12 -8.49 -2.26
C ASN A 88 5.26 -9.64 -1.24
N LEU A 89 4.57 -9.57 -0.10
CA LEU A 89 4.52 -10.66 0.88
C LEU A 89 3.90 -11.93 0.31
N ILE A 90 2.80 -11.81 -0.43
CA ILE A 90 2.14 -12.94 -1.10
C ILE A 90 3.10 -13.58 -2.10
N LYS A 91 3.73 -12.78 -2.97
CA LYS A 91 4.75 -13.23 -3.94
C LYS A 91 5.85 -14.05 -3.25
N LYS A 92 6.37 -13.56 -2.12
CA LYS A 92 7.39 -14.29 -1.35
C LYS A 92 6.89 -15.62 -0.78
N LYS A 93 5.69 -15.65 -0.21
CA LYS A 93 5.08 -16.88 0.32
C LYS A 93 4.92 -17.93 -0.79
N ILE A 94 4.44 -17.53 -1.96
CA ILE A 94 4.29 -18.41 -3.13
C ILE A 94 5.64 -18.98 -3.56
N ILE A 95 6.68 -18.13 -3.69
CA ILE A 95 8.03 -18.57 -4.06
C ILE A 95 8.59 -19.57 -3.04
N SER A 96 8.42 -19.30 -1.74
CA SER A 96 8.88 -20.19 -0.68
C SER A 96 8.17 -21.55 -0.71
N ALA A 97 6.86 -21.55 -0.87
CA ALA A 97 6.07 -22.78 -0.98
C ALA A 97 6.51 -23.63 -2.18
N PHE A 98 6.72 -23.00 -3.34
CA PHE A 98 7.17 -23.68 -4.55
C PHE A 98 8.58 -24.27 -4.41
N ARG A 99 9.50 -23.55 -3.75
CA ARG A 99 10.84 -24.07 -3.44
C ARG A 99 10.78 -25.28 -2.50
N SER A 100 9.92 -25.23 -1.47
CA SER A 100 9.73 -26.34 -0.54
C SER A 100 9.20 -27.59 -1.25
N TRP A 101 8.17 -27.42 -2.08
CA TRP A 101 7.57 -28.52 -2.86
C TRP A 101 8.57 -29.15 -3.85
N ARG A 102 9.39 -28.33 -4.51
CA ARG A 102 10.44 -28.84 -5.40
C ARG A 102 11.48 -29.66 -4.64
N LYS A 103 11.91 -29.20 -3.46
CA LYS A 103 12.88 -29.94 -2.63
C LYS A 103 12.33 -31.29 -2.18
N SER A 104 11.10 -31.34 -1.66
CA SER A 104 10.48 -32.60 -1.22
C SER A 104 10.34 -33.62 -2.35
N LYS A 105 10.08 -33.16 -3.58
CA LYS A 105 9.95 -34.05 -4.74
C LYS A 105 11.28 -34.71 -5.15
N VAL A 106 12.40 -34.02 -4.99
CA VAL A 106 13.75 -34.54 -5.30
C VAL A 106 14.18 -35.59 -4.28
N GLU A 107 13.89 -35.38 -2.99
CA GLU A 107 14.20 -36.35 -1.93
C GLU A 107 13.33 -37.62 -1.98
N SER A 108 12.12 -37.53 -2.57
CA SER A 108 11.20 -38.67 -2.70
C SER A 108 11.44 -39.60 -3.90
N THR A 109 12.42 -39.30 -4.75
CA THR A 109 12.80 -40.17 -5.89
C THR A 109 13.87 -41.17 -5.42
N PRO A 110 13.53 -42.45 -5.16
CA PRO A 110 14.54 -43.47 -4.93
C PRO A 110 15.33 -43.69 -6.23
N LEU A 111 16.66 -43.74 -6.10
CA LEU A 111 17.57 -44.24 -7.14
C LEU A 111 17.42 -45.75 -7.30
#